data_AF-A0A523HVE0-F1
#
_entry.id   AF-A0A523HVE0-F1
#
_cell.length_a   1.000
_cell.length_b   1.000
_cell.length_c   1.000
_cell.angle_alpha   90.00
_cell.angle_beta   90.00
_cell.angle_gamma   90.00
#
_symmetry.space_group_name_H-M   'P 1'
#
loop_
_entity.id
_entity.type
_entity.pdbx_description
1 polymer ?
#
loop_
_entity_poly.entity_id
_entity_poly.type
_entity_poly.pdbx_seq_one_letter_code
_entity_poly.pdbx_strand_id
1 'polypeptide(L)' 'MSDLQFQISETTKVAMKARDKRRVAALRLILAEIKQLEVDERRELTDEDVLEILIRL' A
#
# COMPACT_ATOMS: atom_id res chain seq x y z
N MET A 1 -12.85 -3.47 1.33
CA MET A 1 -11.82 -3.03 0.36
C MET A 1 -11.53 -1.56 0.63
N SER A 2 -10.31 -1.22 1.06
CA SER A 2 -9.91 0.14 1.47
C SER A 2 -9.73 1.06 0.25
N ASP A 3 -10.28 2.28 0.33
CA ASP A 3 -10.08 3.32 -0.70
C ASP A 3 -8.63 3.81 -0.71
N LEU A 4 -7.98 3.89 0.45
CA LEU A 4 -6.55 4.22 0.57
C LEU A 4 -5.65 3.18 -0.09
N GLN A 5 -5.90 1.88 0.16
CA GLN A 5 -5.15 0.79 -0.49
C GLN A 5 -5.28 0.86 -2.01
N PHE A 6 -6.50 1.15 -2.51
CA PHE A 6 -6.73 1.36 -3.94
C PHE A 6 -5.90 2.53 -4.49
N GLN A 7 -5.92 3.68 -3.81
CA GLN A 7 -5.13 4.86 -4.22
C GLN A 7 -3.62 4.57 -4.25
N ILE A 8 -3.09 3.83 -3.28
CA ILE A 8 -1.68 3.43 -3.25
C ILE A 8 -1.34 2.52 -4.45
N SER A 9 -2.22 1.57 -4.77
CA SER A 9 -2.07 0.70 -5.94
C SER A 9 -2.04 1.48 -7.26
N GLU A 10 -2.97 2.42 -7.46
CA GLU A 10 -3.00 3.28 -8.64
C GLU A 10 -1.78 4.20 -8.71
N THR A 11 -1.38 4.78 -7.58
CA THR A 11 -0.17 5.62 -7.49
C THR A 11 1.08 4.83 -7.83
N THR A 12 1.13 3.53 -7.48
CA THR A 12 2.22 2.64 -7.86
C THR A 12 2.31 2.48 -9.37
N LYS A 13 1.18 2.28 -10.06
CA LYS A 13 1.13 2.20 -11.53
C LYS A 13 1.59 3.50 -12.17
N VAL A 14 1.18 4.66 -11.63
CA VAL A 14 1.63 5.98 -12.11
C VAL A 14 3.14 6.13 -11.94
N ALA A 15 3.69 5.79 -10.77
CA ALA A 15 5.14 5.86 -10.51
C ALA A 15 5.94 4.92 -11.42
N MET A 16 5.42 3.74 -11.72
CA MET A 16 6.02 2.80 -12.68
C MET A 16 6.07 3.39 -14.10
N LYS A 17 4.97 4.00 -14.56
CA LYS A 17 4.92 4.68 -15.87
C LYS A 17 5.90 5.86 -15.95
N ALA A 18 6.02 6.62 -14.87
CA ALA A 18 6.97 7.73 -14.75
C ALA A 18 8.44 7.29 -14.59
N ARG A 19 8.70 5.99 -14.43
CA ARG A 19 10.04 5.42 -14.14
C ARG A 19 10.69 5.99 -12.88
N ASP A 20 9.90 6.45 -11.92
CA ASP A 20 10.37 6.94 -10.63
C ASP A 20 10.71 5.75 -9.72
N LYS A 21 11.92 5.23 -9.86
CA LYS A 21 12.37 4.02 -9.15
C LYS A 21 12.30 4.16 -7.63
N ARG A 22 12.58 5.35 -7.09
CA ARG A 22 12.56 5.60 -5.64
C ARG A 22 11.13 5.52 -5.11
N ARG A 23 10.19 6.20 -5.78
CA ARG A 23 8.78 6.17 -5.41
C ARG A 23 8.16 4.78 -5.57
N VAL A 24 8.50 4.05 -6.64
CA VAL A 24 8.03 2.66 -6.83
C VAL A 24 8.50 1.74 -5.71
N ALA A 25 9.76 1.86 -5.28
CA ALA A 25 10.29 1.03 -4.21
C ALA A 25 9.53 1.27 -2.89
N ALA A 26 9.33 2.54 -2.51
CA ALA A 26 8.59 2.91 -1.30
C ALA A 26 7.13 2.39 -1.33
N LEU A 27 6.41 2.62 -2.44
CA LEU A 27 5.02 2.18 -2.57
C LEU A 27 4.87 0.64 -2.52
N ARG A 28 5.84 -0.10 -3.07
CA ARG A 28 5.83 -1.57 -2.99
C ARG A 28 6.09 -2.09 -1.59
N LEU A 29 6.89 -1.41 -0.79
CA LEU A 29 7.08 -1.77 0.63
C LEU A 29 5.78 -1.58 1.41
N ILE A 30 5.10 -0.46 1.20
CA ILE A 30 3.79 -0.19 1.81
C ILE A 30 2.77 -1.29 1.43
N LEU A 31 2.65 -1.62 0.14
CA LEU A 31 1.74 -2.67 -0.33
C LEU A 31 2.10 -4.07 0.19
N ALA A 32 3.39 -4.35 0.43
CA ALA A 32 3.82 -5.60 1.02
C ALA A 32 3.35 -5.72 2.47
N GLU A 33 3.45 -4.65 3.25
CA GLU A 33 3.03 -4.62 4.65
C GLU A 33 1.49 -4.73 4.79
N ILE A 34 0.75 -4.03 3.93
CA ILE A 34 -0.72 -4.18 3.81
C ILE A 34 -1.08 -5.64 3.56
N LYS A 35 -0.44 -6.27 2.57
CA LYS A 35 -0.71 -7.66 2.22
C LYS A 35 -0.32 -8.62 3.33
N GLN A 36 0.75 -8.35 4.06
CA GLN A 36 1.14 -9.16 5.21
C GLN A 36 0.03 -9.15 6.26
N LEU A 37 -0.49 -7.97 6.63
CA LEU A 37 -1.55 -7.86 7.62
C LEU A 37 -2.87 -8.52 7.16
N GLU A 38 -3.26 -8.37 5.89
CA GLU A 38 -4.41 -9.08 5.30
C GLU A 38 -4.28 -10.60 5.43
N VAL A 39 -3.08 -11.14 5.19
CA VAL A 39 -2.79 -12.58 5.28
C VAL A 39 -2.78 -13.04 6.73
N ASP A 40 -2.17 -12.26 7.62
CA ASP A 40 -2.03 -12.59 9.04
C ASP A 40 -3.39 -12.59 9.75
N GLU A 41 -4.22 -11.57 9.49
CA GLU A 41 -5.54 -11.42 10.13
C GLU A 41 -6.68 -12.09 9.37
N ARG A 42 -6.42 -12.54 8.13
CA ARG A 42 -7.41 -13.21 7.24
C ARG A 42 -8.68 -12.39 7.05
N ARG A 43 -8.54 -11.07 6.95
CA ARG A 43 -9.62 -10.13 6.66
C ARG A 43 -9.17 -9.07 5.68
N GLU A 44 -10.13 -8.38 5.08
CA GLU A 44 -9.84 -7.13 4.38
C GLU A 44 -9.55 -6.01 5.37
N LEU A 45 -8.66 -5.11 4.98
CA LEU A 45 -8.29 -3.94 5.78
C LEU A 45 -9.24 -2.76 5.50
N THR A 46 -9.46 -1.96 6.54
CA THR A 46 -10.13 -0.66 6.46
C THR A 46 -9.11 0.44 6.15
N ASP A 47 -9.61 1.65 5.90
CA ASP A 47 -8.74 2.81 5.69
C ASP A 47 -7.93 3.13 6.96
N GLU A 48 -8.48 2.91 8.16
CA GLU A 48 -7.76 3.09 9.41
C GLU A 48 -6.56 2.15 9.55
N ASP A 49 -6.71 0.87 9.20
CA ASP A 49 -5.59 -0.09 9.22
C ASP A 49 -4.47 0.34 8.26
N VAL A 50 -4.85 0.78 7.06
CA VAL A 50 -3.90 1.28 6.05
C VAL A 50 -3.19 2.55 6.52
N LEU A 51 -3.91 3.45 7.19
CA LEU A 51 -3.34 4.66 7.78
C LEU A 51 -2.34 4.32 8.90
N GLU A 52 -2.64 3.34 9.76
CA GLU A 52 -1.73 2.88 10.80
C GLU A 52 -0.42 2.32 10.22
N ILE A 53 -0.51 1.55 9.15
CA ILE A 53 0.67 1.06 8.41
C ILE A 53 1.51 2.22 7.88
N LEU A 54 0.88 3.25 7.29
CA LEU A 54 1.58 4.42 6.76
C LEU A 54 2.27 5.26 7.83
N ILE A 55 1.71 5.33 9.04
CA ILE A 55 2.31 6.07 10.17
C ILE A 55 3.53 5.33 10.74
N ARG A 56 3.52 3.99 10.69
CA ARG A 56 4.60 3.16 11.24
C ARG A 56 5.86 3.13 10.35
N LEU A 57 5.70 3.26 9.03
CA LEU A 57 6.77 3.20 8.03
C LEU A 57 7.47 4.55 7.83
#